data_AF-A0A4R6P4Y1-F1
#
_entry.id   AF-A0A4R6P4Y1-F1
#
_cell.length_a   1.000
_cell.length_b   1.000
_cell.length_c   1.000
_cell.angle_alpha   90.00
_cell.angle_beta   90.00
_cell.angle_gamma   90.00
#
_symmetry.space_group_name_H-M   'P 1'
#
loop_
_entity.id
_entity.type
_entity.pdbx_description
1 polymer ?
#
loop_
_entity_poly.entity_id
_entity_poly.type
_entity_poly.pdbx_seq_one_letter_code
_entity_poly.pdbx_strand_id
1 'polypeptide(L)' 'MKHYNNGLADVIDFAARARCRAEARGLDPATVAATVLAETGTVPAWNDYADTGGWDDVA' A
#
# COMPACT_ATOMS: atom_id res chain seq x y z
N MET A 1 30.90 -9.67 1.22
CA MET A 1 29.53 -9.25 0.86
C MET A 1 29.27 -7.93 1.56
N LYS A 2 29.25 -6.80 0.85
CA LYS A 2 29.00 -5.48 1.46
C LYS A 2 27.49 -5.32 1.62
N HIS A 3 27.02 -5.27 2.87
CA HIS A 3 25.63 -4.97 3.16
C HIS A 3 25.39 -3.48 2.91
N TYR A 4 24.62 -3.16 1.87
CA TYR A 4 24.11 -1.82 1.61
C TYR A 4 23.00 -1.51 2.62
N ASN A 5 23.37 -1.00 3.80
CA ASN A 5 22.41 -0.39 4.71
C ASN A 5 22.13 1.02 4.19
N ASN A 6 21.15 1.13 3.29
CA ASN A 6 20.82 2.38 2.56
C ASN A 6 20.29 3.51 3.44
N GLY A 7 20.41 3.44 4.78
CA GLY A 7 19.91 4.47 5.71
C GLY A 7 18.38 4.61 5.73
N LEU A 8 17.67 3.87 4.88
CA LEU A 8 16.23 3.72 4.90
C LEU A 8 15.92 2.82 6.09
N ALA A 9 15.69 3.43 7.26
CA ALA A 9 14.96 2.76 8.32
C ALA A 9 13.71 2.13 7.68
N ASP A 10 13.34 0.92 8.10
CA ASP A 10 12.18 0.22 7.56
C ASP A 10 10.92 1.08 7.83
N VAL A 11 10.57 1.98 6.91
CA VAL A 11 9.45 2.90 7.05
C VAL A 11 8.21 2.07 6.79
N ILE A 12 7.62 1.58 7.87
CA ILE A 12 6.35 0.86 7.79
C ILE A 12 5.27 1.88 7.41
N ASP A 13 4.76 1.74 6.20
CA ASP A 13 3.52 2.41 5.80
C ASP A 13 2.36 1.83 6.62
N PHE A 14 1.84 2.64 7.55
CA PHE A 14 0.75 2.25 8.43
C PHE A 14 -0.55 1.99 7.68
N ALA A 15 -0.82 2.74 6.60
CA ALA A 15 -2.02 2.57 5.79
C ALA A 15 -1.96 1.26 5.00
N ALA A 16 -0.80 0.98 4.39
CA ALA A 16 -0.57 -0.31 3.72
C ALA A 16 -0.70 -1.48 4.70
N ARG A 17 -0.15 -1.37 5.91
CA ARG A 17 -0.24 -2.42 6.93
C ARG A 17 -1.67 -2.64 7.42
N ALA A 18 -2.43 -1.57 7.66
CA ALA A 18 -3.84 -1.65 8.02
C ALA A 18 -4.65 -2.37 6.94
N ARG A 19 -4.43 -1.96 5.68
CA ARG A 19 -5.09 -2.53 4.50
C ARG A 19 -4.82 -4.03 4.35
N CYS A 20 -3.56 -4.45 4.34
CA CYS A 20 -3.22 -5.87 4.17
C CYS A 20 -3.85 -6.76 5.25
N ARG A 21 -3.93 -6.27 6.50
CA ARG A 21 -4.60 -7.01 7.58
C ARG A 21 -6.11 -7.13 7.37
N ALA A 22 -6.76 -6.09 6.86
CA ALA A 22 -8.18 -6.07 6.55
C ALA A 22 -8.52 -6.97 5.36
N GLU A 23 -7.73 -6.90 4.29
CA GLU A 23 -7.86 -7.77 3.10
C GLU A 23 -7.61 -9.24 3.43
N ALA A 24 -6.60 -9.56 4.25
CA ALA A 24 -6.32 -10.94 4.68
C ALA A 24 -7.45 -11.56 5.52
N ARG A 25 -8.34 -10.74 6.08
CA ARG A 25 -9.55 -11.20 6.79
C ARG A 25 -10.74 -11.40 5.84
N GLY A 26 -10.57 -11.15 4.54
CA GLY A 26 -11.62 -11.28 3.53
C GLY A 26 -12.70 -10.20 3.61
N LEU A 27 -12.38 -9.03 4.17
CA LEU A 27 -13.32 -7.91 4.22
C LEU A 27 -13.57 -7.37 2.81
N ASP A 28 -14.81 -6.93 2.55
CA ASP A 28 -15.12 -6.28 1.28
C ASP A 28 -14.36 -4.94 1.15
N PRO A 29 -14.13 -4.44 -0.07
CA PRO A 29 -13.33 -3.24 -0.30
C PRO A 29 -13.83 -1.98 0.44
N ALA A 30 -15.14 -1.80 0.61
CA ALA A 30 -15.66 -0.64 1.33
C ALA A 30 -15.37 -0.73 2.84
N THR A 31 -15.49 -1.93 3.41
CA THR A 31 -15.10 -2.18 4.80
C THR A 31 -13.59 -2.05 5.01
N VAL A 32 -12.77 -2.48 4.05
CA VAL A 32 -11.32 -2.22 4.07
C VAL A 32 -11.06 -0.71 4.06
N ALA A 33 -11.73 0.08 3.21
CA ALA A 33 -11.57 1.52 3.13
C ALA A 33 -11.88 2.21 4.45
N ALA A 34 -13.03 1.85 5.05
CA ALA A 34 -13.47 2.38 6.32
C ALA A 34 -12.49 2.04 7.45
N THR A 35 -11.96 0.81 7.45
CA THR A 35 -10.97 0.37 8.44
C THR A 35 -9.66 1.17 8.32
N VAL A 36 -9.13 1.31 7.11
CA VAL A 36 -7.89 2.07 6.87
C VAL A 36 -8.08 3.55 7.22
N LEU A 37 -9.22 4.14 6.85
CA LEU A 37 -9.56 5.53 7.18
C LEU A 37 -9.67 5.73 8.69
N ALA A 38 -10.33 4.82 9.40
CA ALA A 38 -10.47 4.90 10.85
C ALA A 38 -9.12 4.72 11.58
N GLU A 39 -8.24 3.85 11.09
CA GLU A 39 -6.95 3.57 11.72
C GLU A 39 -5.86 4.62 11.40
N THR A 40 -5.89 5.21 10.20
CA THR A 40 -4.78 6.02 9.69
C THR A 40 -5.16 7.43 9.27
N GLY A 41 -6.45 7.75 9.18
CA GLY A 41 -6.94 9.03 8.65
C GLY A 41 -6.78 9.18 7.13
N THR A 42 -6.31 8.14 6.43
CA THR A 42 -6.10 8.15 4.98
C THR A 42 -7.10 7.25 4.27
N VAL A 43 -7.61 7.70 3.12
CA VAL A 43 -8.45 6.86 2.25
C VAL A 43 -7.55 6.12 1.28
N PRO A 44 -7.54 4.78 1.27
CA PRO A 44 -6.80 4.02 0.28
C PRO A 44 -7.35 4.30 -1.13
N ALA A 45 -6.48 4.72 -2.03
CA ALA A 45 -6.80 4.86 -3.45
C ALA A 45 -6.53 3.52 -4.15
N TRP A 46 -7.58 2.88 -4.67
CA TRP A 46 -7.46 1.69 -5.52
C TRP A 46 -7.33 2.04 -7.00
N ASN A 47 -7.70 3.26 -7.39
CA ASN A 47 -7.77 3.69 -8.78
C ASN A 47 -6.41 4.13 -9.35
N ASP A 48 -5.38 4.28 -8.51
CA ASP A 48 -4.05 4.76 -8.94
C ASP A 48 -3.21 3.66 -9.61
N TYR A 49 -3.67 2.40 -9.60
CA TYR A 49 -3.03 1.31 -10.34
C TYR A 49 -3.19 1.44 -11.87
N ALA A 50 -4.06 2.32 -12.35
CA ALA A 50 -4.30 2.51 -13.78
C ALA A 50 -3.48 3.64 -14.43
N ASP A 51 -2.76 4.46 -13.64
CA ASP A 51 -2.14 5.69 -14.15
C ASP A 51 -0.68 5.90 -13.70
N THR A 52 0.03 4.81 -13.41
CA THR A 52 1.48 4.83 -13.17
C THR A 52 2.22 4.01 -14.23
N GLY A 53 2.39 4.63 -15.40
CA GLY A 53 3.50 4.36 -16.31
C GLY A 53 3.39 3.06 -17.10
N GLY A 54 2.99 3.19 -18.36
CA GLY A 54 3.14 2.14 -19.36
C GLY A 54 4.55 1.54 -19.33
N TRP A 55 4.61 0.21 -19.36
CA TRP A 55 5.80 -0.56 -19.71
C TRP A 55 6.03 -0.53 -21.23
N ASP A 56 5.86 0.63 -21.87
CA ASP A 56 5.84 0.76 -23.33
C ASP A 56 7.15 1.31 -23.93
N ASP A 57 8.27 1.30 -23.18
CA ASP A 57 9.60 1.70 -23.69
C ASP A 57 10.68 0.63 -23.51
N VAL A 58 10.32 -0.67 -23.54
CA VAL A 58 11.30 -1.77 -23.55
C VAL A 58 10.93 -2.87 -24.56
N ALA A 59 10.87 -2.52 -25.85
CA ALA A 59 10.94 -3.49 -26.95
C ALA A 59 11.50 -2.85 -28.24
#